data_AF-A0A7V9ZEQ4-F1
#
_entry.id   AF-A0A7V9ZEQ4-F1
#
_cell.length_a   1.000
_cell.length_b   1.000
_cell.length_c   1.000
_cell.angle_alpha   90.00
_cell.angle_beta   90.00
_cell.angle_gamma   90.00
#
_symmetry.space_group_name_H-M   'P 1'
#
loop_
_entity.id
_entity.type
_entity.pdbx_description
1 polymer ?
#
loop_
_entity_poly.entity_id
_entity_poly.type
_entity_poly.pdbx_seq_one_letter_code
_entity_poly.pdbx_strand_id
1 'polypeptide(L)'
;MSERPVIGDFRSKSDNAVRQTAATPATPAAVTTPATPAPATDATKSDAPEVPLTPKERYEQLLVEEQIPRHIANAIFDAVMEKGYYEEYASIGKHRVVLRTRLYEDQLRLNAALEATRPSLIINQDDMITRYNLAASLYEWKGVKYPHANDDDFDAVMDMLKKQPGPVINLLTQAIQKFDRKVFVIFSDGAAESF
;
A
#
# COMPACT_ATOMS: atom_id res chain seq x y z
N MET A 1 -16.07 40.41 34.91
CA MET A 1 -15.93 40.66 33.46
C MET A 1 -14.54 40.23 33.09
N SER A 2 -14.42 39.11 32.37
CA SER A 2 -13.15 38.42 32.13
C SER A 2 -12.54 38.90 30.82
N GLU A 3 -11.32 39.46 30.90
CA GLU A 3 -10.55 39.93 29.75
C GLU A 3 -10.24 38.78 28.79
N ARG A 4 -10.58 38.97 27.51
CA ARG A 4 -10.18 38.06 26.42
C ARG A 4 -8.74 38.39 26.01
N PRO A 5 -7.86 37.39 25.84
CA PRO A 5 -6.52 37.64 25.33
C PRO A 5 -6.56 38.13 23.88
N VAL A 6 -5.79 39.19 23.62
CA VAL A 6 -5.62 39.83 22.32
C VAL A 6 -4.67 38.99 21.46
N ILE A 7 -5.11 38.63 20.25
CA ILE A 7 -4.27 38.05 19.20
C ILE A 7 -3.24 39.11 18.81
N GLY A 8 -1.96 38.92 19.18
CA GLY A 8 -0.92 39.87 18.79
C GLY A 8 0.43 39.77 19.47
N ASP A 9 0.63 38.95 20.51
CA ASP A 9 1.93 38.89 21.21
C ASP A 9 2.78 37.68 20.78
N PHE A 10 3.26 37.72 19.54
CA PHE A 10 4.31 36.82 19.04
C PHE A 10 5.68 37.50 19.19
N ARG A 11 6.13 37.68 20.43
CA ARG A 11 7.53 38.01 20.74
C ARG A 11 8.23 36.79 21.33
N SER A 12 8.47 35.80 20.47
CA SER A 12 9.31 34.65 20.76
C SER A 12 10.60 34.73 19.96
N LYS A 13 11.70 34.47 20.65
CA LYS A 13 13.11 34.65 20.24
C LYS A 13 13.43 34.02 18.88
N SER A 14 14.28 34.74 18.17
CA SER A 14 14.77 34.55 16.81
C SER A 14 15.77 33.40 16.68
N ASP A 15 15.28 32.19 16.42
CA ASP A 15 16.10 31.08 15.88
C ASP A 15 15.52 30.57 14.54
N ASN A 16 14.89 31.46 13.77
CA ASN A 16 14.46 31.16 12.41
C ASN A 16 15.58 31.60 11.44
N ALA A 17 16.54 30.71 11.21
CA ALA A 17 17.59 30.92 10.24
C ALA A 17 16.98 31.19 8.85
N VAL A 18 17.41 32.30 8.24
CA VAL A 18 16.94 32.80 6.94
C VAL A 18 17.12 31.73 5.87
N ARG A 19 16.01 31.23 5.33
CA ARG A 19 15.97 30.47 4.08
C ARG A 19 16.49 31.40 2.99
N GLN A 20 17.70 31.13 2.49
CA GLN A 20 18.28 31.85 1.36
C GLN A 20 17.33 31.76 0.16
N THR A 21 16.79 32.91 -0.21
CA THR A 21 16.08 33.16 -1.46
C THR A 21 17.11 33.43 -2.56
N ALA A 22 17.15 32.54 -3.55
CA ALA A 22 17.71 32.76 -4.88
C ALA A 22 16.66 32.19 -5.86
N ALA A 23 16.30 32.78 -7.00
CA ALA A 23 16.62 34.03 -7.66
C ALA A 23 15.42 34.37 -8.59
N THR A 24 15.42 35.61 -9.09
CA THR A 24 14.54 36.30 -10.06
C THR A 24 13.82 35.43 -11.11
N PRO A 25 12.55 35.75 -11.47
CA PRO A 25 11.83 35.11 -12.56
C PRO A 25 12.43 35.48 -13.92
N ALA A 26 12.92 34.48 -14.66
CA ALA A 26 13.29 34.62 -16.06
C ALA A 26 12.04 34.63 -16.95
N THR A 27 11.99 35.59 -17.86
CA THR A 27 11.02 35.73 -18.96
C THR A 27 10.85 34.42 -19.74
N PRO A 28 9.62 34.02 -20.12
CA PRO A 28 9.42 32.83 -20.94
C PRO A 28 9.91 33.11 -22.38
N ALA A 29 11.10 32.61 -22.71
CA ALA A 29 11.54 32.46 -24.09
C ALA A 29 10.79 31.27 -24.72
N ALA A 30 10.27 31.49 -25.93
CA ALA A 30 9.58 30.49 -26.72
C ALA A 30 10.45 29.23 -26.92
N VAL A 31 9.92 28.08 -26.49
CA VAL A 31 10.55 26.77 -26.73
C VAL A 31 10.29 26.40 -28.19
N THR A 32 11.32 26.56 -29.01
CA THR A 32 11.42 25.90 -30.32
C THR A 32 11.89 24.46 -30.06
N THR A 33 11.10 23.50 -30.52
CA THR A 33 11.36 22.06 -30.39
C THR A 33 12.61 21.67 -31.21
N PRO A 34 13.71 21.20 -30.60
CA PRO A 34 14.79 20.56 -31.34
C PRO A 34 14.44 19.08 -31.47
N ALA A 35 14.20 18.63 -32.71
CA ALA A 35 14.19 17.22 -33.06
C ALA A 35 15.53 16.59 -32.65
N THR A 36 15.52 15.71 -31.65
CA THR A 36 16.70 14.95 -31.25
C THR A 36 16.64 13.55 -31.87
N PRO A 37 17.74 13.04 -32.44
CA PRO A 37 17.76 11.86 -33.28
C PRO A 37 17.56 10.57 -32.48
N ALA A 38 17.01 9.56 -33.17
CA ALA A 38 16.85 8.21 -32.68
C ALA A 38 18.17 7.61 -32.16
N PRO A 39 18.17 6.90 -31.02
CA PRO A 39 19.19 5.91 -30.73
C PRO A 39 18.83 4.61 -31.46
N ALA A 40 19.63 4.29 -32.47
CA ALA A 40 19.85 2.90 -32.90
C ALA A 40 20.76 2.20 -31.88
N THR A 41 20.73 0.85 -31.86
CA THR A 41 21.45 -0.12 -30.98
C THR A 41 20.72 -0.42 -29.66
N ASP A 42 20.35 -1.64 -29.28
CA ASP A 42 20.61 -3.01 -29.76
C ASP A 42 19.34 -3.86 -29.59
N ALA A 43 18.76 -4.33 -30.69
CA ALA A 43 17.71 -5.33 -30.69
C ALA A 43 18.29 -6.65 -31.20
N THR A 44 19.04 -7.33 -30.33
CA THR A 44 19.34 -8.77 -30.47
C THR A 44 18.72 -9.48 -29.28
N LYS A 45 17.40 -9.40 -29.14
CA LYS A 45 16.64 -10.38 -28.37
C LYS A 45 16.23 -11.48 -29.34
N SER A 46 16.91 -12.60 -29.16
CA SER A 46 16.63 -13.92 -29.74
C SER A 46 15.13 -14.18 -29.92
N ASP A 47 14.68 -14.26 -31.17
CA ASP A 47 13.41 -14.83 -31.62
C ASP A 47 13.45 -16.37 -31.43
N ALA A 48 13.54 -16.82 -30.18
CA ALA A 48 13.20 -18.20 -29.86
C ALA A 48 11.67 -18.25 -29.67
N PRO A 49 10.95 -19.21 -30.28
CA PRO A 49 9.53 -19.36 -30.05
C PRO A 49 9.30 -19.65 -28.56
N GLU A 50 8.74 -18.70 -27.82
CA GLU A 50 8.24 -18.93 -26.46
C GLU A 50 7.15 -20.00 -26.55
N VAL A 51 7.49 -21.21 -26.15
CA VAL A 51 6.51 -22.29 -25.98
C VAL A 51 5.50 -21.78 -24.94
N PRO A 52 4.19 -21.75 -25.25
CA PRO A 52 3.20 -21.28 -24.31
C PRO A 52 3.21 -22.18 -23.07
N LEU A 53 3.67 -21.62 -21.95
CA LEU A 53 3.70 -22.32 -20.67
C LEU A 53 2.28 -22.73 -20.27
N THR A 54 2.16 -23.94 -19.73
CA THR A 54 0.92 -24.43 -19.12
C THR A 54 0.58 -23.62 -17.86
N PRO A 55 -0.70 -23.57 -17.41
CA PRO A 55 -1.08 -22.86 -16.19
C PRO A 55 -0.24 -23.26 -14.97
N LYS A 56 0.00 -24.56 -14.79
CA LYS A 56 0.87 -25.09 -13.72
C LYS A 56 2.31 -24.59 -13.80
N GLU A 57 2.94 -24.62 -14.99
CA GLU A 57 4.32 -24.14 -15.15
C GLU A 57 4.44 -22.64 -14.88
N ARG A 58 3.42 -21.85 -15.28
CA ARG A 58 3.37 -20.42 -14.95
C ARG A 58 3.29 -20.20 -13.44
N TYR A 59 2.46 -20.97 -12.75
CA TYR A 59 2.33 -20.89 -11.30
C TYR A 59 3.67 -21.22 -10.60
N GLU A 60 4.34 -22.30 -11.00
CA GLU A 60 5.65 -22.66 -10.47
C GLU A 60 6.70 -21.57 -10.75
N GLN A 61 6.67 -20.95 -11.93
CA GLN A 61 7.54 -19.83 -12.27
C GLN A 61 7.28 -18.60 -11.38
N LEU A 62 6.01 -18.25 -11.13
CA LEU A 62 5.65 -17.13 -10.25
C LEU A 62 6.09 -17.36 -8.81
N LEU A 63 5.96 -18.60 -8.29
CA LEU A 63 6.47 -18.94 -6.95
C LEU A 63 7.99 -18.77 -6.87
N VAL A 64 8.72 -19.17 -7.92
CA VAL A 64 10.18 -19.00 -7.99
C VAL A 64 10.56 -17.52 -8.08
N GLU A 65 9.85 -16.74 -8.89
CA GLU A 65 10.08 -15.30 -9.05
C GLU A 65 9.88 -14.54 -7.73
N GLU A 66 8.82 -14.84 -6.99
CA GLU A 66 8.53 -14.23 -5.69
C GLU A 66 9.29 -14.89 -4.53
N GLN A 67 10.12 -15.90 -4.80
CA GLN A 67 10.90 -16.63 -3.79
C GLN A 67 10.02 -17.26 -2.70
N ILE A 68 8.85 -17.77 -3.08
CA ILE A 68 7.89 -18.42 -2.17
C ILE A 68 8.12 -19.93 -2.23
N PRO A 69 8.63 -20.57 -1.15
CA PRO A 69 8.75 -22.02 -1.12
C PRO A 69 7.37 -22.68 -1.18
N ARG A 70 7.24 -23.78 -1.92
CA ARG A 70 5.96 -24.49 -2.11
C ARG A 70 5.27 -24.87 -0.79
N HIS A 71 6.01 -25.34 0.21
CA HIS A 71 5.42 -25.67 1.51
C HIS A 71 4.81 -24.46 2.23
N ILE A 72 5.35 -23.25 2.02
CA ILE A 72 4.77 -22.01 2.55
C ILE A 72 3.51 -21.64 1.76
N ALA A 73 3.51 -21.81 0.44
CA ALA A 73 2.33 -21.58 -0.39
C ALA A 73 1.17 -22.50 0.04
N ASN A 74 1.43 -23.79 0.24
CA ASN A 74 0.44 -24.75 0.76
C ASN A 74 -0.09 -24.32 2.14
N ALA A 75 0.79 -23.97 3.08
CA ALA A 75 0.37 -23.56 4.42
C ALA A 75 -0.51 -22.29 4.42
N ILE A 76 -0.25 -21.36 3.50
CA ILE A 76 -1.07 -20.15 3.32
C ILE A 76 -2.42 -20.51 2.69
N PHE A 77 -2.40 -21.34 1.64
CA PHE A 77 -3.62 -21.82 0.98
C PHE A 77 -4.54 -22.53 1.98
N ASP A 78 -4.00 -23.49 2.74
CA ASP A 78 -4.73 -24.24 3.76
C ASP A 78 -5.26 -23.30 4.86
N ALA A 79 -4.47 -22.34 5.33
CA ALA A 79 -4.92 -21.38 6.33
C ALA A 79 -6.13 -20.56 5.85
N VAL A 80 -6.11 -20.08 4.61
CA VAL A 80 -7.24 -19.32 4.03
C VAL A 80 -8.46 -20.22 3.82
N MET A 81 -8.28 -21.45 3.32
CA MET A 81 -9.39 -22.37 3.05
C MET A 81 -10.03 -22.91 4.33
N GLU A 82 -9.25 -23.17 5.38
CA GLU A 82 -9.74 -23.73 6.65
C GLU A 82 -10.21 -22.66 7.65
N LYS A 83 -9.44 -21.58 7.82
CA LYS A 83 -9.74 -20.53 8.81
C LYS A 83 -10.50 -19.35 8.22
N GLY A 84 -10.52 -19.22 6.90
CA GLY A 84 -11.03 -18.05 6.18
C GLY A 84 -10.01 -16.92 6.04
N TYR A 85 -8.87 -16.99 6.72
CA TYR A 85 -7.84 -15.96 6.66
C TYR A 85 -6.42 -16.48 6.98
N TYR A 86 -5.42 -15.79 6.48
CA TYR A 86 -4.00 -16.01 6.79
C TYR A 86 -3.40 -14.77 7.45
N GLU A 87 -2.54 -14.98 8.45
CA GLU A 87 -1.82 -13.94 9.17
C GLU A 87 -0.30 -14.04 8.94
N GLU A 88 0.35 -12.91 8.71
CA GLU A 88 1.80 -12.84 8.52
C GLU A 88 2.43 -11.70 9.32
N TYR A 89 3.61 -11.97 9.87
CA TYR A 89 4.40 -10.96 10.55
C TYR A 89 5.20 -10.13 9.55
N ALA A 90 5.08 -8.81 9.68
CA ALA A 90 5.93 -7.84 9.01
C ALA A 90 6.69 -6.98 10.03
N SER A 91 7.89 -6.55 9.67
CA SER A 91 8.69 -5.63 10.48
C SER A 91 8.71 -4.25 9.84
N ILE A 92 8.35 -3.23 10.61
CA ILE A 92 8.44 -1.83 10.20
C ILE A 92 9.37 -1.12 11.18
N GLY A 93 10.64 -1.00 10.80
CA GLY A 93 11.70 -0.49 11.65
C GLY A 93 11.90 -1.40 12.87
N LYS A 94 11.53 -0.90 14.06
CA LYS A 94 11.60 -1.66 15.33
C LYS A 94 10.24 -2.21 15.77
N HIS A 95 9.18 -1.92 15.01
CA HIS A 95 7.83 -2.31 15.36
C HIS A 95 7.44 -3.58 14.63
N ARG A 96 6.86 -4.51 15.39
CA ARG A 96 6.19 -5.69 14.86
C ARG A 96 4.80 -5.32 14.39
N VAL A 97 4.44 -5.84 13.23
CA VAL A 97 3.13 -5.72 12.60
C VAL A 97 2.63 -7.12 12.26
N VAL A 98 1.34 -7.36 12.44
CA VAL A 98 0.68 -8.54 11.90
C VAL A 98 -0.32 -8.09 10.85
N LEU A 99 -0.18 -8.64 9.66
CA LEU A 99 -1.11 -8.44 8.56
C LEU A 99 -1.98 -9.67 8.40
N ARG A 100 -3.23 -9.49 8.01
CA ARG A 100 -4.16 -10.56 7.66
C ARG A 100 -4.70 -10.38 6.24
N THR A 101 -5.11 -11.48 5.61
CA THR A 101 -5.86 -11.45 4.36
C THR A 101 -7.22 -10.77 4.58
N ARG A 102 -7.65 -9.98 3.60
CA ARG A 102 -8.94 -9.27 3.65
C ARG A 102 -10.08 -10.20 3.29
N LEU A 103 -11.21 -10.03 3.97
CA LEU A 103 -12.44 -10.76 3.69
C LEU A 103 -13.32 -9.96 2.71
N TYR A 104 -14.31 -10.62 2.12
CA TYR A 104 -15.27 -9.94 1.25
C TYR A 104 -16.08 -8.86 1.99
N GLU A 105 -16.34 -9.06 3.28
CA GLU A 105 -17.00 -8.06 4.13
C GLU A 105 -16.22 -6.74 4.20
N ASP A 106 -14.89 -6.79 4.23
CA ASP A 106 -14.05 -5.59 4.22
C ASP A 106 -14.20 -4.81 2.90
N GLN A 107 -14.38 -5.52 1.78
CA GLN A 107 -14.65 -4.90 0.48
C GLN A 107 -16.03 -4.25 0.44
N LEU A 108 -17.05 -4.89 1.02
CA LEU A 108 -18.39 -4.30 1.15
C LEU A 108 -18.35 -3.01 1.97
N ARG A 109 -17.57 -3.00 3.07
CA ARG A 109 -17.38 -1.81 3.92
C ARG A 109 -16.73 -0.66 3.15
N LEU A 110 -15.70 -0.94 2.36
CA LEU A 110 -15.07 0.06 1.48
C LEU A 110 -16.06 0.60 0.44
N ASN A 111 -16.79 -0.28 -0.25
CA ASN A 111 -17.76 0.14 -1.27
C ASN A 111 -18.85 1.03 -0.67
N ALA A 112 -19.41 0.65 0.48
CA ALA A 112 -20.41 1.45 1.20
C ALA A 112 -19.86 2.83 1.58
N ALA A 113 -18.60 2.91 2.04
CA ALA A 113 -17.96 4.16 2.39
C ALA A 113 -17.74 5.08 1.17
N LEU A 114 -17.34 4.51 0.04
CA LEU A 114 -17.17 5.23 -1.23
C LEU A 114 -18.52 5.77 -1.74
N GLU A 115 -19.58 4.96 -1.68
CA GLU A 115 -20.93 5.36 -2.10
C GLU A 115 -21.54 6.45 -1.21
N ALA A 116 -21.25 6.41 0.10
CA ALA A 116 -21.70 7.41 1.06
C ALA A 116 -20.95 8.74 0.89
N THR A 117 -19.64 8.69 0.68
CA THR A 117 -18.79 9.90 0.61
C THR A 117 -18.81 10.54 -0.78
N ARG A 118 -18.95 9.73 -1.83
CA ARG A 118 -18.90 10.14 -3.25
C ARG A 118 -17.75 11.10 -3.54
N PRO A 119 -16.49 10.71 -3.26
CA PRO A 119 -15.34 11.59 -3.46
C PRO A 119 -15.29 12.07 -4.92
N SER A 120 -15.23 13.39 -5.12
CA SER A 120 -15.19 13.98 -6.46
C SER A 120 -13.80 13.92 -7.10
N LEU A 121 -12.75 13.79 -6.28
CA LEU A 121 -11.36 13.75 -6.73
C LEU A 121 -10.82 12.33 -6.60
N ILE A 122 -10.14 11.86 -7.65
CA ILE A 122 -9.48 10.53 -7.68
C ILE A 122 -8.52 10.37 -6.51
N ILE A 123 -7.77 11.41 -6.15
CA ILE A 123 -6.83 11.36 -5.02
C ILE A 123 -7.52 11.08 -3.67
N ASN A 124 -8.76 11.55 -3.48
CA ASN A 124 -9.51 11.28 -2.26
C ASN A 124 -10.04 9.83 -2.27
N GLN A 125 -10.43 9.33 -3.44
CA GLN A 125 -10.82 7.93 -3.62
C GLN A 125 -9.64 6.98 -3.32
N ASP A 126 -8.46 7.27 -3.87
CA ASP A 126 -7.25 6.46 -3.66
C ASP A 126 -6.81 6.46 -2.18
N ASP A 127 -6.91 7.62 -1.50
CA ASP A 127 -6.65 7.73 -0.06
C ASP A 127 -7.66 6.91 0.76
N MET A 128 -8.95 6.94 0.40
CA MET A 128 -9.97 6.10 1.06
C MET A 128 -9.67 4.61 0.85
N ILE A 129 -9.42 4.17 -0.38
CA ILE A 129 -9.08 2.77 -0.70
C ILE A 129 -7.86 2.33 0.12
N THR A 130 -6.81 3.15 0.14
CA THR A 130 -5.58 2.86 0.87
C THR A 130 -5.84 2.68 2.37
N ARG A 131 -6.61 3.59 2.99
CA ARG A 131 -6.92 3.53 4.43
C ARG A 131 -7.78 2.33 4.80
N TYR A 132 -8.80 2.02 4.00
CA TYR A 132 -9.67 0.88 4.26
C TYR A 132 -8.93 -0.45 4.07
N ASN A 133 -8.09 -0.56 3.04
CA ASN A 133 -7.26 -1.75 2.85
C ASN A 133 -6.25 -1.91 3.99
N LEU A 134 -5.65 -0.80 4.45
CA LEU A 134 -4.80 -0.79 5.64
C LEU A 134 -5.55 -1.26 6.88
N ALA A 135 -6.74 -0.71 7.12
CA ALA A 135 -7.52 -1.06 8.28
C ALA A 135 -7.91 -2.54 8.26
N ALA A 136 -8.46 -3.02 7.15
CA ALA A 136 -8.90 -4.41 6.99
C ALA A 136 -7.77 -5.44 7.15
N SER A 137 -6.57 -5.11 6.69
CA SER A 137 -5.41 -6.01 6.75
C SER A 137 -4.64 -5.93 8.07
N LEU A 138 -4.73 -4.85 8.84
CA LEU A 138 -3.88 -4.69 10.02
C LEU A 138 -4.47 -5.41 11.24
N TYR A 139 -3.89 -6.54 11.63
CA TYR A 139 -4.33 -7.33 12.78
C TYR A 139 -3.59 -6.97 14.08
N GLU A 140 -2.30 -6.58 14.02
CA GLU A 140 -1.55 -6.15 15.20
C GLU A 140 -0.63 -4.99 14.86
N TRP A 141 -0.60 -3.97 15.73
CA TRP A 141 0.34 -2.85 15.65
C TRP A 141 0.92 -2.54 17.02
N LYS A 142 2.25 -2.61 17.15
CA LYS A 142 2.96 -2.33 18.41
C LYS A 142 2.45 -3.16 19.60
N GLY A 143 2.06 -4.41 19.36
CA GLY A 143 1.55 -5.33 20.38
C GLY A 143 0.05 -5.17 20.70
N VAL A 144 -0.64 -4.19 20.10
CA VAL A 144 -2.09 -4.05 20.21
C VAL A 144 -2.75 -4.84 19.08
N LYS A 145 -3.67 -5.74 19.43
CA LYS A 145 -4.40 -6.59 18.49
C LYS A 145 -5.75 -5.97 18.12
N TYR A 146 -6.14 -6.20 16.88
CA TYR A 146 -7.37 -5.78 16.25
C TYR A 146 -7.97 -7.02 15.57
N PRO A 147 -8.83 -7.77 16.25
CA PRO A 147 -9.29 -9.06 15.75
C PRO A 147 -10.27 -8.95 14.58
N HIS A 148 -10.81 -7.76 14.31
CA HIS A 148 -11.81 -7.52 13.26
C HIS A 148 -13.04 -8.42 13.42
N ALA A 149 -13.48 -8.63 14.66
CA ALA A 149 -14.66 -9.43 14.95
C ALA A 149 -15.96 -8.63 14.78
N ASN A 150 -15.86 -7.30 14.79
CA ASN A 150 -16.98 -6.37 14.67
C ASN A 150 -16.50 -5.02 14.08
N ASP A 151 -17.44 -4.11 13.86
CA ASP A 151 -17.14 -2.77 13.33
C ASP A 151 -16.36 -1.89 14.31
N ASP A 152 -16.53 -2.07 15.63
CA ASP A 152 -15.78 -1.29 16.63
C ASP A 152 -14.27 -1.59 16.56
N ASP A 153 -13.88 -2.85 16.29
CA ASP A 153 -12.49 -3.24 16.07
C ASP A 153 -11.91 -2.53 14.84
N PHE A 154 -12.69 -2.46 13.75
CA PHE A 154 -12.28 -1.80 12.51
C PHE A 154 -12.13 -0.29 12.71
N ASP A 155 -13.09 0.34 13.40
CA ASP A 155 -13.05 1.77 13.72
C ASP A 155 -11.87 2.11 14.64
N ALA A 156 -11.52 1.23 15.58
CA ALA A 156 -10.33 1.38 16.41
C ALA A 156 -9.03 1.38 15.58
N VAL A 157 -8.95 0.54 14.53
CA VAL A 157 -7.81 0.58 13.58
C VAL A 157 -7.80 1.88 12.80
N MET A 158 -8.95 2.30 12.26
CA MET A 158 -9.07 3.56 11.51
C MET A 158 -8.62 4.76 12.34
N ASP A 159 -9.03 4.82 13.60
CA ASP A 159 -8.63 5.89 14.52
C ASP A 159 -7.14 5.83 14.91
N MET A 160 -6.56 4.63 14.97
CA MET A 160 -5.12 4.47 15.15
C MET A 160 -4.37 4.96 13.91
N LEU A 161 -4.82 4.61 12.70
CA LEU A 161 -4.20 5.03 11.43
C LEU A 161 -4.22 6.56 11.26
N LYS A 162 -5.33 7.23 11.60
CA LYS A 162 -5.44 8.71 11.58
C LYS A 162 -4.38 9.41 12.43
N LYS A 163 -3.86 8.75 13.47
CA LYS A 163 -2.86 9.29 14.40
C LYS A 163 -1.42 8.98 13.97
N GLN A 164 -1.21 8.16 12.94
CA GLN A 164 0.14 7.82 12.50
C GLN A 164 0.74 8.92 11.62
N PRO A 165 2.06 9.17 11.71
CA PRO A 165 2.77 10.02 10.75
C PRO A 165 2.68 9.48 9.33
N GLY A 166 2.61 10.36 8.32
CA GLY A 166 2.58 9.98 6.90
C GLY A 166 3.66 8.97 6.47
N PRO A 167 4.93 9.10 6.90
CA PRO A 167 5.96 8.10 6.59
C PRO A 167 5.65 6.70 7.13
N VAL A 168 4.98 6.60 8.29
CA VAL A 168 4.57 5.31 8.86
C VAL A 168 3.45 4.68 8.03
N ILE A 169 2.48 5.48 7.59
CA ILE A 169 1.44 5.02 6.67
C ILE A 169 2.06 4.50 5.38
N ASN A 170 3.02 5.21 4.78
CA ASN A 170 3.71 4.75 3.58
C ASN A 170 4.40 3.39 3.77
N LEU A 171 5.06 3.19 4.90
CA LEU A 171 5.71 1.90 5.21
C LEU A 171 4.69 0.77 5.42
N LEU A 172 3.56 1.05 6.08
CA LEU A 172 2.47 0.09 6.23
C LEU A 172 1.86 -0.27 4.88
N THR A 173 1.64 0.70 3.99
CA THR A 173 1.14 0.48 2.63
C THR A 173 2.10 -0.43 1.84
N GLN A 174 3.41 -0.18 1.91
CA GLN A 174 4.41 -1.05 1.26
C GLN A 174 4.41 -2.47 1.82
N ALA A 175 4.25 -2.63 3.14
CA ALA A 175 4.16 -3.95 3.76
C ALA A 175 2.92 -4.72 3.28
N ILE A 176 1.77 -4.05 3.19
CA ILE A 176 0.54 -4.65 2.65
C ILE A 176 0.68 -5.00 1.17
N GLN A 177 1.27 -4.13 0.34
CA GLN A 177 1.46 -4.43 -1.08
C GLN A 177 2.30 -5.70 -1.28
N LYS A 178 3.36 -5.89 -0.49
CA LYS A 178 4.18 -7.11 -0.53
C LYS A 178 3.39 -8.34 -0.06
N PHE A 179 2.64 -8.20 1.01
CA PHE A 179 1.77 -9.25 1.54
C PHE A 179 0.70 -9.66 0.51
N ASP A 180 0.01 -8.68 -0.07
CA ASP A 180 -1.02 -8.89 -1.08
C ASP A 180 -0.46 -9.52 -2.35
N ARG A 181 0.74 -9.10 -2.80
CA ARG A 181 1.41 -9.70 -3.95
C ARG A 181 1.70 -11.19 -3.71
N LYS A 182 2.22 -11.52 -2.53
CA LYS A 182 2.50 -12.90 -2.11
C LYS A 182 1.23 -13.74 -2.09
N VAL A 183 0.15 -13.22 -1.47
CA VAL A 183 -1.14 -13.90 -1.43
C VAL A 183 -1.71 -14.07 -2.84
N PHE A 184 -1.66 -13.03 -3.67
CA PHE A 184 -2.14 -13.07 -5.05
C PHE A 184 -1.45 -14.17 -5.87
N VAL A 185 -0.12 -14.31 -5.76
CA VAL A 185 0.62 -15.37 -6.45
C VAL A 185 0.15 -16.76 -6.01
N ILE A 186 -0.11 -16.97 -4.72
CA ILE A 186 -0.57 -18.27 -4.19
C ILE A 186 -1.96 -18.65 -4.72
N PHE A 187 -2.81 -17.67 -5.03
CA PHE A 187 -4.15 -17.86 -5.57
C PHE A 187 -4.26 -17.56 -7.07
N SER A 188 -3.13 -17.44 -7.79
CA SER A 188 -3.15 -17.17 -9.23
C SER A 188 -3.62 -18.39 -10.02
N ASP A 189 -3.94 -18.19 -11.29
CA ASP A 189 -4.29 -19.28 -12.21
C ASP A 189 -3.19 -20.37 -12.23
N GLY A 190 -3.59 -21.64 -12.27
CA GLY A 190 -2.70 -22.81 -12.10
C GLY A 190 -2.44 -23.25 -10.65
N ALA A 191 -2.86 -22.46 -9.65
CA ALA A 191 -2.75 -22.83 -8.24
C ALA A 191 -3.58 -24.08 -7.90
N ALA A 192 -4.84 -24.14 -8.35
CA ALA A 192 -5.76 -25.26 -8.08
C ALA A 192 -5.29 -26.60 -8.68
N GLU A 193 -4.46 -26.56 -9.73
CA GLU A 193 -3.86 -27.76 -10.35
C GLU A 193 -2.59 -28.21 -9.62
N SER A 194 -2.10 -27.41 -8.67
CA SER A 194 -0.82 -27.58 -7.99
C SER A 194 -0.95 -27.98 -6.51
N PHE A 195 -2.15 -27.88 -5.93
CA PHE A 195 -2.51 -28.34 -4.59
C PHE A 195 -3.33 -29.63 -4.65
#